data_AF-A0A4V1XYX8-F1
#
_entry.id   AF-A0A4V1XYX8-F1
#
_cell.length_a   1.000
_cell.length_b   1.000
_cell.length_c   1.000
_cell.angle_alpha   90.00
_cell.angle_beta   90.00
_cell.angle_gamma   90.00
#
_symmetry.space_group_name_H-M   'P 1'
#
loop_
_entity.id
_entity.type
_entity.pdbx_description
1 polymer ?
#
loop_
_entity_poly.entity_id
_entity_poly.type
_entity_poly.pdbx_seq_one_letter_code
_entity_poly.pdbx_strand_id
1 'polypeptide(L)'
;MTTTTVSAQQAAPVAALDRRFYAFALDRLVAWSAVAVVGAAAWWWLFREDRVLAGVLVAAAGFLLVGLVLAVLLGTRGTSPGKAAYGLRVVDPTSGRPIGVGRAVLRTVILGVATLPTFGLGTATLAWTAVEDPSRERRGWHDRKARSIVVDVRPVEVVAAVEDERPRHVVNLTAMRLNPVRQTATPALPAPAVTPTVSLTAGLQQPSQHSPQQSWQPAARQQPSVQQGPDQQPPGPSAYVPPSVPQADRPTTAPRDRGRHAADSGPATGRPDGPGAPATRTRWRVTFDSGETFLVEGLGLVGRRPEGRAGEPVRHVVPLVSENMSISKTHAQFHLAGDGALVVMDRGSTNGSILVRRGVSRELSAGRPATLLDGDRVLFGDREMRVVREQG
;
A
#
# COMPACT_ATOMS: atom_id res chain seq x y z
N MET A 1 -9.02 -6.42 -37.94
CA MET A 1 -8.19 -5.54 -37.09
C MET A 1 -9.13 -4.64 -36.30
N THR A 2 -9.35 -4.98 -35.04
CA THR A 2 -10.15 -4.17 -34.11
C THR A 2 -9.32 -4.09 -32.83
N THR A 3 -8.62 -2.97 -32.68
CA THR A 3 -7.80 -2.66 -31.52
C THR A 3 -8.74 -2.19 -30.41
N THR A 4 -9.02 -3.08 -29.46
CA THR A 4 -9.73 -2.72 -28.23
C THR A 4 -8.74 -1.98 -27.32
N THR A 5 -8.78 -0.65 -27.32
CA THR A 5 -8.13 0.18 -26.32
C THR A 5 -8.84 -0.01 -24.98
N VAL A 6 -8.37 -0.98 -24.20
CA VAL A 6 -8.70 -1.06 -22.77
C VAL A 6 -7.88 0.02 -22.07
N SER A 7 -8.54 1.11 -21.70
CA SER A 7 -7.99 2.15 -20.82
C SER A 7 -7.73 1.53 -19.44
N ALA A 8 -6.57 0.89 -19.28
CA ALA A 8 -6.05 0.49 -17.99
C ALA A 8 -5.67 1.75 -17.22
N GLN A 9 -6.63 2.31 -16.49
CA GLN A 9 -6.38 3.31 -15.48
C GLN A 9 -5.65 2.63 -14.32
N GLN A 10 -4.35 2.35 -14.52
CA GLN A 10 -3.46 1.85 -13.49
C GLN A 10 -3.52 2.85 -12.33
N ALA A 11 -4.05 2.41 -11.20
CA ALA A 11 -4.03 3.18 -9.96
C ALA A 11 -2.56 3.55 -9.67
N ALA A 12 -2.23 4.84 -9.81
CA ALA A 12 -0.89 5.34 -9.60
C ALA A 12 -0.38 4.87 -8.22
N PRO A 13 0.83 4.28 -8.14
CA PRO A 13 1.32 3.67 -6.91
C PRO A 13 1.38 4.71 -5.78
N VAL A 14 0.98 4.29 -4.57
CA VAL A 14 1.05 5.13 -3.37
C VAL A 14 2.53 5.48 -3.13
N ALA A 15 2.81 6.77 -2.98
CA ALA A 15 4.19 7.24 -2.91
C ALA A 15 4.98 6.63 -1.74
N ALA A 16 6.25 6.31 -2.00
CA ALA A 16 7.21 5.83 -1.01
C ALA A 16 7.44 6.86 0.12
N LEU A 17 7.67 6.37 1.34
CA LEU A 17 7.68 7.21 2.55
C LEU A 17 8.90 8.16 2.57
N ASP A 18 10.04 7.68 2.12
CA ASP A 18 11.28 8.42 1.87
C ASP A 18 11.05 9.58 0.88
N ARG A 19 10.42 9.34 -0.26
CA ARG A 19 10.14 10.38 -1.27
C ARG A 19 9.23 11.45 -0.73
N ARG A 20 8.22 11.07 0.07
CA ARG A 20 7.33 12.02 0.74
C ARG A 20 8.07 12.86 1.78
N PHE A 21 9.01 12.26 2.51
CA PHE A 21 9.86 12.98 3.44
C PHE A 21 10.75 14.01 2.71
N TYR A 22 11.44 13.61 1.65
CA TYR A 22 12.29 14.54 0.90
C TYR A 22 11.50 15.66 0.22
N ALA A 23 10.36 15.34 -0.38
CA ALA A 23 9.46 16.35 -0.95
C ALA A 23 8.97 17.33 0.13
N PHE A 24 8.63 16.83 1.32
CA PHE A 24 8.23 17.67 2.44
C PHE A 24 9.39 18.54 2.96
N ALA A 25 10.59 18.00 3.10
CA ALA A 25 11.78 18.73 3.51
C ALA A 25 12.11 19.86 2.53
N LEU A 26 12.06 19.59 1.22
CA LEU A 26 12.26 20.59 0.18
C LEU A 26 11.17 21.67 0.20
N ASP A 27 9.91 21.30 0.41
CA ASP A 27 8.83 22.28 0.60
C ASP A 27 9.09 23.20 1.82
N ARG A 28 9.62 22.64 2.94
CA ARG A 28 9.96 23.43 4.13
C ARG A 28 11.12 24.36 3.90
N LEU A 29 12.17 23.89 3.22
CA LEU A 29 13.31 24.70 2.84
C LEU A 29 12.85 25.91 2.02
N VAL A 30 12.08 25.68 0.96
CA VAL A 30 11.56 26.75 0.08
C VAL A 30 10.69 27.74 0.88
N ALA A 31 9.80 27.25 1.73
CA ALA A 31 8.93 28.10 2.54
C ALA A 31 9.73 28.95 3.54
N TRP A 32 10.69 28.36 4.26
CA TRP A 32 11.51 29.06 5.24
C TRP A 32 12.47 30.04 4.59
N SER A 33 13.04 29.72 3.43
CA SER A 33 13.84 30.67 2.64
C SER A 33 13.01 31.89 2.25
N ALA A 34 11.77 31.69 1.76
CA ALA A 34 10.89 32.81 1.42
C ALA A 34 10.53 33.67 2.65
N VAL A 35 10.22 33.04 3.78
CA VAL A 35 9.94 33.75 5.04
C VAL A 35 11.17 34.48 5.56
N ALA A 36 12.37 33.90 5.45
CA ALA A 36 13.62 34.55 5.84
C ALA A 36 13.93 35.79 5.01
N VAL A 37 13.65 35.75 3.70
CA VAL A 37 13.78 36.94 2.83
C VAL A 37 12.81 38.04 3.27
N VAL A 38 11.55 37.71 3.56
CA VAL A 38 10.58 38.70 4.09
C VAL A 38 11.01 39.23 5.47
N GLY A 39 11.56 38.37 6.33
CA GLY A 39 12.09 38.76 7.64
C GLY A 39 13.29 39.70 7.52
N ALA A 40 14.24 39.43 6.62
CA ALA A 40 15.38 40.28 6.36
C ALA A 40 14.97 41.64 5.76
N ALA A 41 13.98 41.64 4.87
CA ALA A 41 13.33 42.84 4.36
C ALA A 41 12.70 43.67 5.49
N ALA A 42 11.86 43.05 6.32
CA ALA A 42 11.24 43.72 7.46
C ALA A 42 12.29 44.24 8.43
N TRP A 43 13.38 43.50 8.65
CA TRP A 43 14.51 43.94 9.45
C TRP A 43 15.13 45.23 8.90
N TRP A 44 15.50 45.21 7.63
CA TRP A 44 16.20 46.31 6.98
C TRP A 44 15.39 47.59 6.95
N TRP A 45 14.09 47.51 6.65
CA TRP A 45 13.23 48.68 6.45
C TRP A 45 12.38 49.11 7.64
N LEU A 46 12.13 48.23 8.63
CA LEU A 46 11.19 48.52 9.71
C LEU A 46 11.85 48.41 11.08
N PHE A 47 12.49 47.28 11.40
CA PHE A 47 13.11 47.10 12.71
C PHE A 47 14.30 48.02 12.95
N ARG A 48 15.11 48.31 11.90
CA ARG A 48 16.22 49.29 12.00
C ARG A 48 15.75 50.73 12.24
N GLU A 49 14.49 51.04 11.94
CA GLU A 49 13.89 52.36 12.13
C GLU A 49 12.99 52.42 13.39
N ASP A 50 13.14 51.47 14.32
CA ASP A 50 12.32 51.33 15.53
C ASP A 50 10.80 51.12 15.27
N ARG A 51 10.40 50.79 14.03
CA ARG A 51 9.00 50.48 13.65
C ARG A 51 8.65 49.02 13.94
N VAL A 52 8.81 48.62 15.19
CA VAL A 52 8.71 47.21 15.63
C VAL A 52 7.37 46.57 15.28
N LEU A 53 6.24 47.22 15.58
CA LEU A 53 4.91 46.67 15.30
C LEU A 53 4.68 46.44 13.80
N ALA A 54 5.08 47.39 12.95
CA ALA A 54 4.98 47.24 11.50
C ALA A 54 5.87 46.09 11.00
N GLY A 55 7.09 45.96 11.52
CA GLY A 55 8.00 44.86 11.22
C GLY A 55 7.40 43.50 11.54
N VAL A 56 6.81 43.36 12.73
CA VAL A 56 6.13 42.13 13.17
C VAL A 56 4.93 41.81 12.27
N LEU A 57 4.08 42.79 11.96
CA LEU A 57 2.91 42.60 11.11
C LEU A 57 3.30 42.18 9.68
N VAL A 58 4.35 42.78 9.11
CA VAL A 58 4.86 42.40 7.78
C VAL A 58 5.44 40.99 7.79
N ALA A 59 6.22 40.62 8.80
CA ALA A 59 6.76 39.26 8.92
C ALA A 59 5.63 38.22 9.07
N ALA A 60 4.63 38.50 9.90
CA ALA A 60 3.46 37.64 10.09
C ALA A 60 2.63 37.52 8.79
N ALA A 61 2.37 38.63 8.12
CA ALA A 61 1.66 38.65 6.84
C ALA A 61 2.42 37.86 5.76
N GLY A 62 3.75 38.01 5.70
CA GLY A 62 4.61 37.24 4.80
C GLY A 62 4.54 35.74 5.06
N PHE A 63 4.61 35.32 6.32
CA PHE A 63 4.45 33.91 6.71
C PHE A 63 3.09 33.34 6.27
N LEU A 64 2.01 34.06 6.54
CA LEU A 64 0.65 33.66 6.14
C LEU A 64 0.50 33.61 4.62
N LEU A 65 1.05 34.59 3.90
CA LEU A 65 1.01 34.66 2.45
C LEU A 65 1.75 33.48 1.80
N VAL A 66 2.97 33.16 2.25
CA VAL A 66 3.72 32.00 1.76
C VAL A 66 2.93 30.71 1.99
N GLY A 67 2.36 30.52 3.18
CA GLY A 67 1.50 29.38 3.49
C GLY A 67 0.27 29.30 2.59
N LEU A 68 -0.38 30.43 2.34
CA LEU A 68 -1.55 30.54 1.47
C LEU A 68 -1.21 30.22 0.01
N VAL A 69 -0.13 30.77 -0.54
CA VAL A 69 0.31 30.49 -1.92
C VAL A 69 0.58 29.00 -2.11
N LEU A 70 1.32 28.37 -1.17
CA LEU A 70 1.58 26.93 -1.22
C LEU A 70 0.30 26.11 -1.07
N ALA A 71 -0.65 26.54 -0.24
CA ALA A 71 -1.95 25.88 -0.10
C ALA A 71 -2.79 25.99 -1.40
N VAL A 72 -2.79 27.15 -2.04
CA VAL A 72 -3.50 27.37 -3.32
C VAL A 72 -2.88 26.52 -4.43
N LEU A 73 -1.55 26.47 -4.53
CA LEU A 73 -0.84 25.63 -5.49
C LEU A 73 -1.19 24.15 -5.29
N LEU A 74 -1.19 23.69 -4.03
CA LEU A 74 -1.55 22.33 -3.67
C LEU A 74 -3.02 22.03 -3.97
N GLY A 75 -3.93 22.96 -3.68
CA GLY A 75 -5.36 22.77 -3.88
C GLY A 75 -5.80 22.80 -5.34
N THR A 76 -5.15 23.64 -6.16
CA THR A 76 -5.48 23.81 -7.59
C THR A 76 -4.75 22.82 -8.49
N ARG A 77 -3.49 22.51 -8.19
CA ARG A 77 -2.64 21.66 -9.04
C ARG A 77 -2.30 20.30 -8.43
N GLY A 78 -2.59 20.10 -7.14
CA GLY A 78 -2.19 18.89 -6.42
C GLY A 78 -0.68 18.84 -6.17
N THR A 79 0.06 19.94 -6.35
CA THR A 79 1.52 19.92 -6.25
C THR A 79 2.04 21.09 -5.43
N SER A 80 3.29 20.99 -5.02
CA SER A 80 4.09 22.02 -4.37
C SER A 80 5.52 21.92 -4.92
N PRO A 81 6.41 22.91 -4.72
CA PRO A 81 7.76 22.87 -5.30
C PRO A 81 8.51 21.56 -5.04
N GLY A 82 8.48 21.07 -3.79
CA GLY A 82 9.10 19.80 -3.43
C GLY A 82 8.38 18.59 -4.03
N LYS A 83 7.05 18.58 -4.05
CA LYS A 83 6.29 17.46 -4.65
C LYS A 83 6.47 17.40 -6.16
N ALA A 84 6.57 18.54 -6.84
CA ALA A 84 6.87 18.62 -8.25
C ALA A 84 8.26 18.03 -8.55
N ALA A 85 9.27 18.36 -7.74
CA ALA A 85 10.64 17.84 -7.89
C ALA A 85 10.73 16.31 -7.76
N TYR A 86 9.88 15.70 -6.93
CA TYR A 86 9.85 14.24 -6.72
C TYR A 86 8.74 13.52 -7.52
N GLY A 87 8.05 14.21 -8.43
CA GLY A 87 6.98 13.61 -9.24
C GLY A 87 5.78 13.13 -8.44
N LEU A 88 5.46 13.83 -7.35
CA LEU A 88 4.34 13.51 -6.46
C LEU A 88 3.14 14.42 -6.72
N ARG A 89 1.93 13.87 -6.58
CA ARG A 89 0.69 14.64 -6.59
C ARG A 89 -0.19 14.30 -5.40
N VAL A 90 -0.87 15.32 -4.89
CA VAL A 90 -1.89 15.22 -3.85
C VAL A 90 -3.25 15.32 -4.52
N VAL A 91 -4.00 14.24 -4.43
CA VAL A 91 -5.29 14.10 -5.10
C VAL A 91 -6.36 13.64 -4.12
N ASP A 92 -7.60 13.90 -4.48
CA ASP A 92 -8.76 13.35 -3.79
C ASP A 92 -8.89 11.84 -4.18
N PRO A 93 -8.99 10.92 -3.20
CA PRO A 93 -8.97 9.48 -3.47
C PRO A 93 -10.09 8.97 -4.37
N THR A 94 -11.25 9.64 -4.41
CA THR A 94 -12.41 9.17 -5.18
C THR A 94 -12.41 9.73 -6.59
N SER A 95 -12.00 10.99 -6.76
CA SER A 95 -12.03 11.68 -8.06
C SER A 95 -10.69 11.68 -8.81
N GLY A 96 -9.56 11.46 -8.13
CA GLY A 96 -8.22 11.56 -8.70
C GLY A 96 -7.80 12.99 -9.09
N ARG A 97 -8.63 13.99 -8.79
CA ARG A 97 -8.39 15.42 -9.09
C ARG A 97 -7.68 16.12 -7.91
N PRO A 98 -7.09 17.31 -8.13
CA PRO A 98 -6.60 18.14 -7.03
C PRO A 98 -7.67 18.35 -5.96
N ILE A 99 -7.24 18.36 -4.69
CA ILE A 99 -8.14 18.32 -3.51
C ILE A 99 -8.98 19.59 -3.30
N GLY A 100 -8.74 20.65 -4.08
CA GLY A 100 -9.37 21.95 -3.93
C GLY A 100 -8.69 22.84 -2.87
N VAL A 101 -8.81 24.16 -3.05
CA VAL A 101 -8.13 25.16 -2.21
C VAL A 101 -8.56 25.05 -0.74
N GLY A 102 -9.86 24.91 -0.45
CA GLY A 102 -10.35 24.86 0.94
C GLY A 102 -9.75 23.70 1.74
N ARG A 103 -9.70 22.49 1.16
CA ARG A 103 -9.10 21.32 1.81
C ARG A 103 -7.58 21.45 1.93
N ALA A 104 -6.92 22.06 0.95
CA ALA A 104 -5.50 22.35 1.02
C ALA A 104 -5.15 23.37 2.12
N VAL A 105 -5.96 24.42 2.28
CA VAL A 105 -5.81 25.39 3.38
C VAL A 105 -6.01 24.71 4.73
N LEU A 106 -7.05 23.87 4.89
CA LEU A 106 -7.26 23.09 6.12
C LEU A 106 -6.03 22.24 6.45
N ARG A 107 -5.46 21.56 5.45
CA ARG A 107 -4.24 20.75 5.62
C ARG A 107 -3.06 21.61 6.07
N THR A 108 -2.88 22.80 5.49
CA THR A 108 -1.82 23.75 5.86
C THR A 108 -2.02 24.29 7.28
N VAL A 109 -3.25 24.62 7.68
CA VAL A 109 -3.57 25.07 9.04
C VAL A 109 -3.29 23.99 10.07
N ILE A 110 -3.73 22.74 9.82
CA ILE A 110 -3.44 21.60 10.71
C ILE A 110 -1.92 21.44 10.91
N LEU A 111 -1.15 21.45 9.82
CA LEU A 111 0.31 21.35 9.89
C LEU A 111 0.94 22.57 10.56
N GLY A 112 0.42 23.78 10.33
CA GLY A 112 0.90 25.02 10.95
C GLY A 112 0.70 25.01 12.46
N VAL A 113 -0.51 24.67 12.92
CA VAL A 113 -0.86 24.53 14.35
C VAL A 113 -0.06 23.42 15.01
N ALA A 114 0.24 22.33 14.29
CA ALA A 114 1.11 21.28 14.82
C ALA A 114 2.58 21.71 14.87
N THR A 115 3.05 22.55 13.94
CA THR A 115 4.47 22.95 13.84
C THR A 115 4.82 24.08 14.80
N LEU A 116 4.05 25.18 14.81
CA LEU A 116 4.45 26.44 15.46
C LEU A 116 4.63 26.32 16.99
N PRO A 117 3.66 25.79 17.76
CA PRO A 117 3.78 25.72 19.22
C PRO A 117 4.79 24.68 19.71
N THR A 118 5.11 23.69 18.87
CA THR A 118 5.91 22.52 19.25
C THR A 118 7.31 22.52 18.62
N PHE A 119 7.69 23.60 17.95
CA PHE A 119 8.93 23.70 17.18
C PHE A 119 9.13 22.52 16.20
N GLY A 120 8.04 22.04 15.60
CA GLY A 120 8.04 20.96 14.61
C GLY A 120 7.80 19.55 15.15
N LEU A 121 7.85 19.31 16.47
CA LEU A 121 7.60 17.99 17.06
C LEU A 121 6.19 17.48 16.73
N GLY A 122 5.17 18.34 16.79
CA GLY A 122 3.79 17.97 16.46
C GLY A 122 3.62 17.53 15.00
N THR A 123 4.40 18.09 14.08
CA THR A 123 4.40 17.64 12.68
C THR A 123 5.09 16.30 12.51
N ALA A 124 6.14 16.01 13.28
CA ALA A 124 6.72 14.67 13.34
C ALA A 124 5.70 13.65 13.89
N THR A 125 4.93 14.01 14.91
CA THR A 125 3.83 13.18 15.42
C THR A 125 2.75 12.94 14.36
N LEU A 126 2.35 13.96 13.61
CA LEU A 126 1.42 13.78 12.48
C LEU A 126 2.01 12.90 11.37
N ALA A 127 3.31 13.01 11.10
CA ALA A 127 3.98 12.13 10.15
C ALA A 127 4.00 10.67 10.63
N TRP A 128 4.17 10.42 11.93
CA TRP A 128 4.08 9.08 12.52
C TRP A 128 2.72 8.42 12.24
N THR A 129 1.62 9.18 12.30
CA THR A 129 0.28 8.65 11.96
C THR A 129 0.16 8.18 10.51
N ALA A 130 1.01 8.66 9.59
CA ALA A 130 1.07 8.18 8.22
C ALA A 130 1.87 6.86 8.10
N VAL A 131 2.84 6.65 8.99
CA VAL A 131 3.65 5.42 9.06
C VAL A 131 2.82 4.28 9.63
N GLU A 132 2.04 4.55 10.68
CA GLU A 132 1.19 3.56 11.33
C GLU A 132 -0.14 3.28 10.61
N ASP A 133 -0.38 3.90 9.46
CA ASP A 133 -1.66 3.77 8.75
C ASP A 133 -1.94 2.31 8.32
N PRO A 134 -2.94 1.63 8.92
CA PRO A 134 -3.22 0.22 8.64
C PRO A 134 -3.70 0.00 7.20
N SER A 135 -4.27 1.03 6.59
CA SER A 135 -4.78 0.99 5.22
C SER A 135 -3.69 0.93 4.15
N ARG A 136 -2.41 1.15 4.53
CA ARG A 136 -1.24 1.23 3.63
C ARG A 136 -1.35 2.35 2.57
N GLU A 137 -2.38 3.19 2.63
CA GLU A 137 -2.48 4.44 1.86
C GLU A 137 -1.50 5.51 2.37
N ARG A 138 -0.85 5.25 3.52
CA ARG A 138 0.14 6.11 4.19
C ARG A 138 -0.44 7.51 4.46
N ARG A 139 -1.69 7.63 4.89
CA ARG A 139 -2.36 8.92 5.10
C ARG A 139 -2.20 9.36 6.54
N GLY A 140 -1.50 10.48 6.72
CA GLY A 140 -1.42 11.13 8.02
C GLY A 140 -2.78 11.71 8.42
N TRP A 141 -2.92 12.10 9.69
CA TRP A 141 -4.17 12.67 10.18
C TRP A 141 -4.64 13.90 9.39
N HIS A 142 -3.70 14.77 8.98
CA HIS A 142 -3.95 15.91 8.10
C HIS A 142 -4.49 15.49 6.73
N ASP A 143 -3.98 14.39 6.17
CA ASP A 143 -4.44 13.83 4.89
C ASP A 143 -5.84 13.20 5.02
N ARG A 144 -6.14 12.60 6.18
CA ARG A 144 -7.46 12.03 6.47
C ARG A 144 -8.52 13.11 6.61
N LYS A 145 -8.23 14.18 7.34
CA LYS A 145 -9.13 15.34 7.50
C LYS A 145 -9.34 16.10 6.18
N ALA A 146 -8.30 16.24 5.37
CA ALA A 146 -8.38 16.89 4.07
C ALA A 146 -8.88 15.96 2.94
N ARG A 147 -9.23 14.70 3.22
CA ARG A 147 -9.60 13.67 2.22
C ARG A 147 -8.63 13.65 1.03
N SER A 148 -7.35 13.55 1.33
CA SER A 148 -6.27 13.57 0.35
C SER A 148 -5.41 12.32 0.42
N ILE A 149 -4.82 11.94 -0.71
CA ILE A 149 -3.79 10.91 -0.82
C ILE A 149 -2.64 11.41 -1.70
N VAL A 150 -1.42 10.94 -1.41
CA VAL A 150 -0.22 11.31 -2.19
C VAL A 150 0.14 10.15 -3.12
N VAL A 151 0.07 10.41 -4.42
CA VAL A 151 0.36 9.44 -5.48
C VAL A 151 1.66 9.80 -6.19
N ASP A 152 2.39 8.78 -6.62
CA ASP A 152 3.55 8.92 -7.49
C ASP A 152 3.09 8.91 -8.96
N VAL A 153 3.37 9.99 -9.70
CA VAL A 153 2.91 10.16 -11.09
C VAL A 153 4.02 9.95 -12.11
N ARG A 154 5.18 9.47 -11.68
CA ARG A 154 6.30 9.23 -12.59
C ARG A 154 6.00 8.02 -13.48
N PRO A 155 6.39 8.06 -14.75
CA PRO A 155 6.27 6.89 -15.62
C PRO A 155 7.01 5.72 -14.96
N VAL A 156 6.33 4.60 -14.79
CA VAL A 156 7.03 3.35 -14.48
C VAL A 156 7.84 3.02 -15.72
N GLU A 157 9.16 3.09 -15.64
CA GLU A 157 10.03 2.55 -16.69
C GLU A 157 9.73 1.07 -16.80
N VAL A 158 8.93 0.72 -17.82
CA VAL A 158 8.87 -0.64 -18.32
C VAL A 158 10.24 -0.87 -18.93
N VAL A 159 11.17 -1.38 -18.13
CA VAL A 159 12.40 -1.98 -18.67
C VAL A 159 11.88 -3.02 -19.65
N ALA A 160 11.99 -2.73 -20.94
CA ALA A 160 11.73 -3.70 -21.98
C ALA A 160 12.63 -4.88 -21.62
N ALA A 161 12.00 -5.96 -21.16
CA ALA A 161 12.70 -7.22 -21.03
C ALA A 161 13.31 -7.44 -22.41
N VAL A 162 14.64 -7.41 -22.49
CA VAL A 162 15.35 -7.93 -23.65
C VAL A 162 14.72 -9.30 -23.86
N GLU A 163 14.05 -9.48 -25.00
CA GLU A 163 13.45 -10.74 -25.38
C GLU A 163 14.60 -11.73 -25.43
N ASP A 164 14.76 -12.49 -24.34
CA ASP A 164 15.65 -13.62 -24.28
C ASP A 164 15.03 -14.62 -25.26
N GLU A 165 15.49 -14.58 -26.51
CA GLU A 165 15.02 -15.36 -27.65
C GLU A 165 15.36 -16.84 -27.40
N ARG A 166 14.64 -17.45 -26.47
CA ARG A 166 14.71 -18.88 -26.23
C ARG A 166 13.85 -19.57 -27.29
N PRO A 167 14.37 -20.60 -27.98
CA PRO A 167 13.61 -21.34 -28.97
C PRO A 167 12.36 -21.93 -28.30
N ARG A 168 11.19 -21.46 -28.72
CA ARG A 168 9.89 -21.99 -28.28
C ARG A 168 9.82 -23.46 -28.70
N HIS A 169 9.89 -24.36 -27.74
CA HIS A 169 9.65 -25.78 -27.97
C HIS A 169 8.17 -25.94 -28.34
N VAL A 170 7.89 -26.11 -29.64
CA VAL A 170 6.55 -26.34 -30.16
C VAL A 170 6.15 -27.76 -29.77
N VAL A 171 5.35 -27.90 -28.71
CA VAL A 171 4.73 -29.19 -28.39
C VAL A 171 3.60 -29.40 -29.38
N ASN A 172 3.76 -30.38 -30.26
CA ASN A 172 2.80 -30.72 -31.29
C ASN A 172 1.56 -31.39 -30.65
N LEU A 173 0.52 -30.60 -30.37
CA LEU A 173 -0.73 -31.04 -29.72
C LEU A 173 -1.51 -32.08 -30.54
N THR A 174 -1.12 -32.34 -31.79
CA THR A 174 -1.74 -33.30 -32.71
C THR A 174 -1.52 -34.76 -32.31
N ALA A 175 -0.73 -35.05 -31.27
CA ALA A 175 -0.51 -36.41 -30.74
C ALA A 175 -1.40 -36.78 -29.52
N MET A 176 -2.31 -35.92 -29.06
CA MET A 176 -3.34 -36.34 -28.09
C MET A 176 -4.49 -37.04 -28.83
N ARG A 177 -4.26 -38.32 -29.10
CA ARG A 177 -5.20 -39.33 -29.59
C ARG A 177 -6.44 -39.39 -28.67
N LEU A 178 -7.52 -38.74 -29.10
CA LEU A 178 -8.85 -38.88 -28.50
C LEU A 178 -9.37 -40.32 -28.69
N ASN A 179 -9.80 -40.92 -27.59
CA ASN A 179 -10.52 -42.19 -27.53
C ASN A 179 -11.88 -42.05 -28.25
N PRO A 180 -12.17 -42.81 -29.32
CA PRO A 180 -13.46 -42.71 -29.99
C PRO A 180 -14.52 -43.50 -29.22
N VAL A 181 -15.48 -42.80 -28.62
CA VAL A 181 -16.76 -43.41 -28.22
C VAL A 181 -17.51 -43.76 -29.51
N ARG A 182 -17.87 -45.05 -29.67
CA ARG A 182 -18.69 -45.54 -30.79
C ARG A 182 -20.05 -44.85 -30.76
N GLN A 183 -20.33 -44.00 -31.74
CA GLN A 183 -21.69 -43.60 -32.07
C GLN A 183 -22.26 -44.61 -33.06
N THR A 184 -23.31 -45.31 -32.65
CA THR A 184 -24.13 -46.16 -33.53
C THR A 184 -24.89 -45.27 -34.52
N ALA A 185 -24.75 -45.59 -35.81
CA ALA A 185 -25.44 -44.94 -36.91
C ALA A 185 -26.90 -45.38 -37.02
N THR A 186 -27.77 -44.44 -37.43
CA THR A 186 -29.06 -44.74 -38.10
C THR A 186 -29.25 -43.72 -39.24
N PRO A 187 -29.80 -44.11 -40.42
CA PRO A 187 -29.48 -43.52 -41.73
C PRO A 187 -30.30 -42.28 -42.13
N ALA A 188 -29.78 -41.61 -43.16
CA ALA A 188 -30.30 -40.40 -43.79
C ALA A 188 -31.37 -40.64 -44.87
N LEU A 189 -32.14 -39.57 -45.19
CA LEU A 189 -32.55 -39.01 -46.51
C LEU A 189 -33.97 -38.38 -46.44
N PRO A 190 -34.40 -37.46 -47.35
CA PRO A 190 -33.69 -36.49 -48.19
C PRO A 190 -34.30 -35.05 -48.17
N ALA A 191 -33.56 -34.07 -48.73
CA ALA A 191 -34.00 -32.68 -49.01
C ALA A 191 -34.92 -32.58 -50.26
N PRO A 192 -35.61 -31.42 -50.50
CA PRO A 192 -35.09 -30.43 -51.48
C PRO A 192 -35.44 -28.95 -51.13
N ALA A 193 -34.49 -28.00 -51.26
CA ALA A 193 -34.20 -27.10 -52.41
C ALA A 193 -35.08 -25.83 -52.50
N VAL A 194 -34.48 -24.62 -52.33
CA VAL A 194 -34.45 -23.53 -53.36
C VAL A 194 -33.52 -22.37 -52.98
N THR A 195 -32.65 -22.06 -53.96
CA THR A 195 -31.93 -20.86 -54.44
C THR A 195 -31.93 -19.49 -53.71
N PRO A 196 -30.84 -18.68 -53.88
CA PRO A 196 -30.67 -17.37 -53.27
C PRO A 196 -31.24 -16.24 -54.14
N THR A 197 -31.63 -15.11 -53.54
CA THR A 197 -31.88 -13.86 -54.27
C THR A 197 -31.19 -12.70 -53.56
N VAL A 198 -30.30 -12.05 -54.30
CA VAL A 198 -29.65 -10.78 -53.95
C VAL A 198 -30.47 -9.68 -54.60
N SER A 199 -30.80 -8.63 -53.85
CA SER A 199 -31.27 -7.36 -54.41
C SER A 199 -30.48 -6.22 -53.77
N LEU A 200 -29.57 -5.63 -54.56
CA LEU A 200 -29.05 -4.28 -54.37
C LEU A 200 -29.96 -3.32 -55.15
N THR A 201 -30.30 -2.16 -54.58
CA THR A 201 -30.00 -0.81 -55.13
C THR A 201 -30.78 0.31 -54.42
N ALA A 202 -29.99 1.25 -53.88
CA ALA A 202 -30.13 2.72 -53.74
C ALA A 202 -31.43 3.41 -53.26
N GLY A 203 -31.23 4.24 -52.23
CA GLY A 203 -32.01 5.45 -51.95
C GLY A 203 -31.16 6.47 -51.17
N LEU A 204 -30.68 7.50 -51.85
CA LEU A 204 -30.03 8.69 -51.29
C LEU A 204 -31.03 9.50 -50.45
N GLN A 205 -30.66 9.95 -49.24
CA GLN A 205 -31.14 11.19 -48.62
C GLN A 205 -30.41 11.53 -47.29
N GLN A 206 -29.65 12.62 -47.31
CA GLN A 206 -29.37 13.56 -46.21
C GLN A 206 -30.11 14.87 -46.55
N PRO A 207 -30.18 15.91 -45.69
CA PRO A 207 -30.32 15.98 -44.23
C PRO A 207 -31.51 16.90 -43.81
N SER A 208 -32.02 16.81 -42.58
CA SER A 208 -32.98 17.81 -42.06
C SER A 208 -32.63 18.26 -40.65
N GLN A 209 -32.10 19.49 -40.56
CA GLN A 209 -31.98 20.27 -39.34
C GLN A 209 -33.37 20.63 -38.81
N HIS A 210 -33.60 20.44 -37.50
CA HIS A 210 -34.73 21.06 -36.80
C HIS A 210 -34.25 21.52 -35.43
N SER A 211 -34.21 22.84 -35.25
CA SER A 211 -34.16 23.53 -33.96
C SER A 211 -35.58 23.69 -33.42
N PRO A 212 -35.75 23.72 -32.10
CA PRO A 212 -36.64 24.71 -31.51
C PRO A 212 -35.93 25.56 -30.43
N GLN A 213 -36.25 26.85 -30.48
CA GLN A 213 -35.87 27.89 -29.52
C GLN A 213 -36.26 27.52 -28.08
N GLN A 214 -35.38 27.80 -27.12
CA GLN A 214 -35.76 28.00 -25.72
C GLN A 214 -35.29 29.37 -25.23
N SER A 215 -36.27 30.16 -24.84
CA SER A 215 -36.21 31.48 -24.22
C SER A 215 -35.49 31.46 -22.86
N TRP A 216 -34.60 32.42 -22.65
CA TRP A 216 -34.03 32.71 -21.33
C TRP A 216 -35.06 33.42 -20.44
N GLN A 217 -35.36 32.85 -19.27
CA GLN A 217 -35.97 33.53 -18.14
C GLN A 217 -35.01 33.41 -16.94
N PRO A 218 -34.79 34.48 -16.14
CA PRO A 218 -33.96 34.40 -14.94
C PRO A 218 -34.79 33.83 -13.78
N ALA A 219 -34.43 32.64 -13.31
CA ALA A 219 -35.04 32.07 -12.10
C ALA A 219 -34.59 32.82 -10.85
N ALA A 220 -35.54 33.46 -10.17
CA ALA A 220 -35.38 34.01 -8.84
C ALA A 220 -34.94 32.94 -7.84
N ARG A 221 -34.07 33.33 -6.89
CA ARG A 221 -33.64 32.49 -5.77
C ARG A 221 -34.86 32.04 -4.96
N GLN A 222 -35.10 30.73 -4.91
CA GLN A 222 -35.89 30.13 -3.84
C GLN A 222 -34.93 29.61 -2.76
N GLN A 223 -35.01 30.23 -1.59
CA GLN A 223 -34.39 29.75 -0.36
C GLN A 223 -35.11 28.46 0.07
N PRO A 224 -34.41 27.43 0.57
CA PRO A 224 -35.07 26.29 1.19
C PRO A 224 -35.70 26.72 2.53
N SER A 225 -37.02 26.62 2.61
CA SER A 225 -37.80 26.76 3.83
C SER A 225 -37.43 25.65 4.83
N VAL A 226 -37.12 26.04 6.06
CA VAL A 226 -36.91 25.12 7.20
C VAL A 226 -38.27 24.55 7.60
N GLN A 227 -38.51 23.27 7.35
CA GLN A 227 -39.61 22.52 7.95
C GLN A 227 -39.15 22.01 9.33
N GLN A 228 -39.73 22.57 10.39
CA GLN A 228 -39.54 22.13 11.77
C GLN A 228 -40.26 20.79 11.99
N GLY A 229 -39.50 19.74 12.31
CA GLY A 229 -39.99 18.50 12.92
C GLY A 229 -39.84 18.56 14.45
N PRO A 230 -40.60 17.75 15.22
CA PRO A 230 -40.74 17.89 16.66
C PRO A 230 -39.42 17.67 17.42
N ASP A 231 -39.27 18.43 18.52
CA ASP A 231 -38.12 18.46 19.42
C ASP A 231 -37.59 17.07 19.78
N GLN A 232 -36.34 16.78 19.40
CA GLN A 232 -35.52 15.76 20.04
C GLN A 232 -34.41 16.45 20.84
N GLN A 233 -34.53 16.32 22.15
CA GLN A 233 -33.62 16.76 23.19
C GLN A 233 -32.19 16.20 22.96
N PRO A 234 -31.11 16.95 23.28
CA PRO A 234 -29.75 16.46 23.09
C PRO A 234 -29.45 15.30 24.05
N PRO A 235 -28.75 14.23 23.62
CA PRO A 235 -28.19 13.28 24.56
C PRO A 235 -27.07 13.94 25.36
N GLY A 236 -27.18 13.90 26.68
CA GLY A 236 -26.14 14.35 27.61
C GLY A 236 -24.86 13.48 27.53
N PRO A 237 -23.79 13.90 28.22
CA PRO A 237 -22.51 13.19 28.17
C PRO A 237 -22.64 11.77 28.73
N SER A 238 -22.34 10.76 27.90
CA SER A 238 -22.20 9.38 28.38
C SER A 238 -21.03 9.30 29.36
N ALA A 239 -21.34 8.94 30.60
CA ALA A 239 -20.32 8.55 31.58
C ALA A 239 -19.60 7.30 31.07
N TYR A 240 -18.27 7.38 31.02
CA TYR A 240 -17.39 6.26 30.75
C TYR A 240 -17.53 5.22 31.87
N VAL A 241 -18.02 4.03 31.53
CA VAL A 241 -17.98 2.85 32.40
C VAL A 241 -16.78 2.01 31.97
N PRO A 242 -15.75 1.82 32.81
CA PRO A 242 -14.64 0.92 32.48
C PRO A 242 -15.12 -0.55 32.46
N PRO A 243 -14.57 -1.41 31.60
CA PRO A 243 -14.90 -2.83 31.61
C PRO A 243 -14.39 -3.51 32.89
N SER A 244 -15.29 -4.26 33.54
CA SER A 244 -15.03 -5.10 34.71
C SER A 244 -14.07 -6.23 34.34
N VAL A 245 -12.95 -6.30 35.06
CA VAL A 245 -12.00 -7.42 35.01
C VAL A 245 -12.64 -8.61 35.74
N PRO A 246 -12.72 -9.84 35.16
CA PRO A 246 -13.07 -11.01 35.95
C PRO A 246 -11.97 -11.27 36.98
N GLN A 247 -12.30 -11.09 38.26
CA GLN A 247 -11.44 -11.49 39.37
C GLN A 247 -11.27 -13.00 39.34
N ALA A 248 -10.03 -13.45 39.15
CA ALA A 248 -9.63 -14.81 39.43
C ALA A 248 -9.65 -15.02 40.94
N ASP A 249 -10.50 -15.93 41.40
CA ASP A 249 -10.53 -16.39 42.78
C ASP A 249 -9.15 -16.96 43.17
N ARG A 250 -8.54 -16.37 44.18
CA ARG A 250 -7.52 -17.05 44.99
C ARG A 250 -8.23 -17.94 45.99
N PRO A 251 -7.65 -19.12 46.26
CA PRO A 251 -7.32 -19.41 47.64
C PRO A 251 -5.83 -19.74 47.80
N THR A 252 -5.17 -19.05 48.73
CA THR A 252 -3.93 -19.51 49.35
C THR A 252 -4.26 -20.06 50.72
N THR A 253 -4.02 -21.36 50.94
CA THR A 253 -3.53 -21.91 52.21
C THR A 253 -2.76 -23.21 51.92
N ALA A 254 -1.58 -23.32 52.53
CA ALA A 254 -0.55 -24.36 52.36
C ALA A 254 -0.82 -25.60 53.26
N PRO A 255 0.19 -26.45 53.59
CA PRO A 255 1.04 -27.34 52.79
C PRO A 255 0.92 -28.82 53.24
N ARG A 256 1.17 -29.83 52.38
CA ARG A 256 1.57 -31.17 52.86
C ARG A 256 2.54 -31.92 51.93
N ASP A 257 3.40 -32.63 52.63
CA ASP A 257 4.64 -33.32 52.29
C ASP A 257 4.39 -34.79 51.87
N ARG A 258 5.36 -35.38 51.16
CA ARG A 258 5.62 -36.82 50.91
C ARG A 258 4.65 -37.69 50.10
N GLY A 259 5.25 -38.46 49.18
CA GLY A 259 4.85 -39.86 48.95
C GLY A 259 4.96 -40.35 47.51
N ARG A 260 5.96 -41.21 47.26
CA ARG A 260 6.05 -42.19 46.14
C ARG A 260 4.73 -42.93 45.90
N HIS A 261 4.49 -43.36 44.65
CA HIS A 261 4.09 -44.72 44.19
C HIS A 261 3.78 -44.60 42.68
N ALA A 262 4.60 -45.16 41.78
CA ALA A 262 4.58 -46.53 41.27
C ALA A 262 3.52 -46.76 40.17
N ALA A 263 4.01 -47.38 39.09
CA ALA A 263 3.34 -47.81 37.86
C ALA A 263 2.03 -48.58 38.08
N ASP A 264 1.12 -48.54 37.09
CA ASP A 264 0.82 -49.74 36.29
C ASP A 264 0.02 -49.45 34.99
N SER A 265 0.28 -50.32 34.00
CA SER A 265 -0.40 -50.77 32.76
C SER A 265 -1.84 -50.31 32.39
N GLY A 266 -2.29 -50.28 31.13
CA GLY A 266 -1.90 -51.04 29.92
C GLY A 266 -2.71 -50.61 28.64
N PRO A 267 -2.91 -51.47 27.62
CA PRO A 267 -2.48 -51.18 26.24
C PRO A 267 -3.54 -51.22 25.11
N ALA A 268 -3.08 -50.77 23.92
CA ALA A 268 -3.43 -51.19 22.55
C ALA A 268 -4.79 -50.81 21.91
N THR A 269 -4.71 -50.10 20.77
CA THR A 269 -5.33 -50.54 19.50
C THR A 269 -4.57 -49.89 18.34
N GLY A 270 -3.94 -50.73 17.51
CA GLY A 270 -3.24 -50.30 16.31
C GLY A 270 -4.18 -50.11 15.13
N ARG A 271 -3.73 -49.30 14.17
CA ARG A 271 -3.95 -49.53 12.74
C ARG A 271 -2.68 -49.14 11.97
N PRO A 272 -2.06 -50.06 11.21
CA PRO A 272 -0.93 -49.76 10.35
C PRO A 272 -1.43 -49.45 8.93
N ASP A 273 -1.36 -48.19 8.50
CA ASP A 273 -1.60 -47.82 7.11
C ASP A 273 -0.29 -47.42 6.43
N GLY A 274 0.28 -48.38 5.69
CA GLY A 274 1.11 -48.19 4.50
C GLY A 274 2.58 -47.82 4.69
N PRO A 275 3.52 -48.45 3.94
CA PRO A 275 4.82 -47.82 3.70
C PRO A 275 4.56 -46.57 2.85
N GLY A 276 4.37 -45.43 3.52
CA GLY A 276 4.39 -44.14 2.86
C GLY A 276 5.70 -44.04 2.08
N ALA A 277 5.60 -43.91 0.76
CA ALA A 277 6.70 -43.51 -0.09
C ALA A 277 7.47 -42.39 0.62
N PRO A 278 8.82 -42.38 0.60
CA PRO A 278 9.58 -41.35 1.28
C PRO A 278 9.07 -40.00 0.79
N ALA A 279 8.32 -39.29 1.64
CA ALA A 279 7.90 -37.94 1.33
C ALA A 279 9.19 -37.17 1.18
N THR A 280 9.53 -36.84 -0.07
CA THR A 280 10.72 -36.07 -0.42
C THR A 280 10.63 -34.79 0.40
N ARG A 281 11.36 -34.75 1.52
CA ARG A 281 11.29 -33.60 2.44
C ARG A 281 11.93 -32.47 1.66
N THR A 282 11.09 -31.60 1.11
CA THR A 282 11.55 -30.45 0.37
C THR A 282 12.34 -29.57 1.34
N ARG A 283 13.66 -29.51 1.16
CA ARG A 283 14.54 -28.70 1.98
C ARG A 283 14.79 -27.40 1.25
N TRP A 284 14.85 -26.31 2.00
CA TRP A 284 15.15 -25.00 1.45
C TRP A 284 16.44 -24.49 2.06
N ARG A 285 17.35 -24.07 1.19
CA ARG A 285 18.55 -23.36 1.57
C ARG A 285 18.36 -21.89 1.22
N VAL A 286 18.74 -21.02 2.15
CA VAL A 286 18.79 -19.59 1.91
C VAL A 286 20.24 -19.12 2.03
N THR A 287 20.63 -18.22 1.15
CA THR A 287 21.96 -17.62 1.10
C THR A 287 21.80 -16.10 1.06
N PHE A 288 22.45 -15.42 1.99
CA PHE A 288 22.50 -13.96 2.02
C PHE A 288 23.72 -13.45 1.27
N ASP A 289 23.66 -12.21 0.83
CA ASP A 289 24.79 -11.47 0.26
C ASP A 289 26.01 -11.34 1.19
N SER A 290 25.83 -11.54 2.51
CA SER A 290 26.93 -11.67 3.49
C SER A 290 27.73 -12.97 3.31
N GLY A 291 27.25 -13.90 2.49
CA GLY A 291 27.78 -15.26 2.37
C GLY A 291 27.18 -16.25 3.36
N GLU A 292 26.43 -15.78 4.36
CA GLU A 292 25.77 -16.65 5.33
C GLU A 292 24.72 -17.53 4.63
N THR A 293 24.82 -18.84 4.85
CA THR A 293 23.95 -19.84 4.20
C THR A 293 23.47 -20.85 5.24
N PHE A 294 22.17 -21.12 5.26
CA PHE A 294 21.60 -22.11 6.17
C PHE A 294 20.38 -22.80 5.58
N LEU A 295 20.07 -23.99 6.11
CA LEU A 295 18.84 -24.70 5.83
C LEU A 295 17.70 -24.13 6.68
N VAL A 296 16.52 -23.96 6.08
CA VAL A 296 15.35 -23.44 6.78
C VAL A 296 14.70 -24.57 7.58
N GLU A 297 14.93 -24.58 8.89
CA GLU A 297 14.38 -25.61 9.80
C GLU A 297 13.21 -25.10 10.65
N GLY A 298 12.85 -23.83 10.50
CA GLY A 298 11.69 -23.21 11.15
C GLY A 298 11.62 -21.72 10.90
N LEU A 299 11.05 -20.98 11.85
CA LEU A 299 10.89 -19.54 11.75
C LEU A 299 12.25 -18.83 11.81
N GLY A 300 12.59 -18.12 10.75
CA GLY A 300 13.73 -17.22 10.68
C GLY A 300 13.29 -15.76 10.68
N LEU A 301 14.04 -14.93 11.40
CA LEU A 301 13.88 -13.48 11.44
C LEU A 301 15.08 -12.80 10.81
N VAL A 302 14.82 -11.79 9.99
CA VAL A 302 15.84 -11.02 9.27
C VAL A 302 15.69 -9.55 9.62
N GLY A 303 16.81 -8.86 9.86
CA GLY A 303 16.82 -7.41 10.08
C GLY A 303 18.13 -6.94 10.68
N ARG A 304 18.28 -5.62 10.92
CA ARG A 304 19.56 -5.10 11.47
C ARG A 304 19.84 -5.55 12.91
N ARG A 305 18.78 -5.82 13.66
CA ARG A 305 18.78 -6.31 15.05
C ARG A 305 17.50 -7.12 15.26
N PRO A 306 17.44 -8.33 14.68
CA PRO A 306 16.21 -9.11 14.68
C PRO A 306 15.95 -9.67 16.08
N GLU A 307 14.77 -9.37 16.62
CA GLU A 307 14.31 -9.86 17.91
C GLU A 307 12.95 -10.52 17.75
N GLY A 308 12.78 -11.71 18.35
CA GLY A 308 11.51 -12.43 18.40
C GLY A 308 10.56 -11.87 19.45
N ARG A 309 9.26 -12.03 19.24
CA ARG A 309 8.26 -11.70 20.28
C ARG A 309 8.28 -12.74 21.39
N ALA A 310 7.81 -12.39 22.58
CA ALA A 310 7.70 -13.33 23.70
C ALA A 310 6.84 -14.54 23.31
N GLY A 311 7.41 -15.74 23.41
CA GLY A 311 6.75 -17.01 23.03
C GLY A 311 6.84 -17.39 21.54
N GLU A 312 7.54 -16.62 20.70
CA GLU A 312 7.74 -16.93 19.28
C GLU A 312 8.91 -17.93 19.12
N PRO A 313 8.71 -19.15 18.58
CA PRO A 313 9.76 -20.16 18.45
C PRO A 313 10.69 -19.86 17.27
N VAL A 314 11.53 -18.83 17.42
CA VAL A 314 12.51 -18.41 16.42
C VAL A 314 13.68 -19.39 16.39
N ARG A 315 13.91 -20.01 15.22
CA ARG A 315 15.01 -20.95 14.97
C ARG A 315 16.24 -20.24 14.38
N HIS A 316 16.03 -19.21 13.56
CA HIS A 316 17.12 -18.46 12.92
C HIS A 316 16.95 -16.96 13.16
N VAL A 317 18.03 -16.30 13.58
CA VAL A 317 18.08 -14.83 13.73
C VAL A 317 19.23 -14.36 12.86
N VAL A 318 18.91 -13.69 11.75
CA VAL A 318 19.88 -13.28 10.74
C VAL A 318 20.06 -11.76 10.80
N PRO A 319 21.11 -11.27 11.50
CA PRO A 319 21.44 -9.87 11.53
C PRO A 319 22.02 -9.42 10.18
N LEU A 320 21.36 -8.48 9.52
CA LEU A 320 21.83 -7.86 8.28
C LEU A 320 22.40 -6.46 8.57
N VAL A 321 23.70 -6.30 8.35
CA VAL A 321 24.37 -5.00 8.44
C VAL A 321 24.02 -4.19 7.19
N SER A 322 23.35 -3.06 7.39
CA SER A 322 22.91 -2.13 6.35
C SER A 322 23.69 -0.83 6.49
N GLU A 323 24.35 -0.38 5.41
CA GLU A 323 25.21 0.81 5.44
C GLU A 323 24.38 2.10 5.53
N ASN A 324 23.19 2.08 4.95
CA ASN A 324 22.30 3.23 4.84
C ASN A 324 21.10 3.18 5.82
N MET A 325 21.14 2.29 6.83
CA MET A 325 20.04 2.07 7.77
C MET A 325 18.69 1.73 7.09
N SER A 326 18.71 1.18 5.87
CA SER A 326 17.49 0.85 5.13
C SER A 326 16.78 -0.41 5.65
N ILE A 327 17.41 -1.13 6.57
CA ILE A 327 16.85 -2.34 7.18
C ILE A 327 16.31 -2.06 8.59
N SER A 328 15.02 -2.35 8.82
CA SER A 328 14.38 -2.27 10.14
C SER A 328 14.99 -3.26 11.15
N LYS A 329 14.76 -3.05 12.45
CA LYS A 329 15.27 -3.94 13.53
C LYS A 329 14.92 -5.41 13.25
N THR A 330 13.63 -5.69 13.13
CA THR A 330 13.08 -6.93 12.57
C THR A 330 12.34 -6.55 11.29
N HIS A 331 12.92 -6.86 10.12
CA HIS A 331 12.44 -6.42 8.81
C HIS A 331 11.46 -7.42 8.20
N ALA A 332 11.83 -8.69 8.17
CA ALA A 332 11.04 -9.77 7.58
C ALA A 332 11.19 -11.06 8.37
N GLN A 333 10.30 -12.01 8.11
CA GLN A 333 10.40 -13.38 8.56
C GLN A 333 10.27 -14.33 7.38
N PHE A 334 10.88 -15.51 7.51
CA PHE A 334 10.65 -16.62 6.60
C PHE A 334 10.45 -17.91 7.40
N HIS A 335 9.66 -18.84 6.87
CA HIS A 335 9.41 -20.12 7.50
C HIS A 335 8.92 -21.13 6.45
N LEU A 336 8.96 -22.41 6.80
CA LEU A 336 8.29 -23.44 6.01
C LEU A 336 6.80 -23.50 6.39
N ALA A 337 5.94 -23.46 5.39
CA ALA A 337 4.53 -23.78 5.53
C ALA A 337 4.34 -25.29 5.71
N GLY A 338 3.15 -25.69 6.17
CA GLY A 338 2.83 -27.11 6.44
C GLY A 338 2.91 -28.03 5.22
N ASP A 339 2.89 -27.47 4.01
CA ASP A 339 3.06 -28.14 2.72
C ASP A 339 4.53 -28.23 2.26
N GLY A 340 5.47 -27.73 3.06
CA GLY A 340 6.91 -27.71 2.74
C GLY A 340 7.33 -26.54 1.83
N ALA A 341 6.42 -25.60 1.53
CA ALA A 341 6.76 -24.41 0.77
C ALA A 341 7.47 -23.37 1.65
N LEU A 342 8.51 -22.72 1.13
CA LEU A 342 9.16 -21.61 1.80
C LEU A 342 8.30 -20.35 1.65
N VAL A 343 7.97 -19.71 2.78
CA VAL A 343 7.13 -18.52 2.83
C VAL A 343 7.93 -17.38 3.46
N VAL A 344 7.93 -16.23 2.81
CA VAL A 344 8.46 -14.98 3.35
C VAL A 344 7.34 -14.01 3.66
N MET A 345 7.49 -13.22 4.71
CA MET A 345 6.54 -12.19 5.11
C MET A 345 7.30 -10.98 5.64
N ASP A 346 7.01 -9.80 5.08
CA ASP A 346 7.53 -8.55 5.62
C ASP A 346 6.80 -8.20 6.94
N ARG A 347 7.55 -7.81 7.99
CA ARG A 347 7.01 -7.55 9.34
C ARG A 347 6.66 -6.09 9.58
N GLY A 348 6.34 -5.34 8.53
CA GLY A 348 6.05 -3.91 8.61
C GLY A 348 7.33 -3.07 8.57
N SER A 349 8.28 -3.48 7.72
CA SER A 349 9.51 -2.72 7.53
C SER A 349 9.22 -1.31 6.98
N THR A 350 10.12 -0.38 7.26
CA THR A 350 9.98 1.02 6.83
C THR A 350 10.12 1.17 5.32
N ASN A 351 11.03 0.40 4.71
CA ASN A 351 11.38 0.50 3.29
C ASN A 351 10.75 -0.59 2.42
N GLY A 352 10.09 -1.58 3.03
CA GLY A 352 9.48 -2.70 2.32
C GLY A 352 10.48 -3.78 1.93
N SER A 353 9.92 -4.93 1.55
CA SER A 353 10.66 -6.07 0.98
C SER A 353 10.20 -6.29 -0.47
N ILE A 354 11.12 -6.65 -1.36
CA ILE A 354 10.81 -6.90 -2.78
C ILE A 354 11.18 -8.35 -3.13
N LEU A 355 10.22 -9.10 -3.66
CA LEU A 355 10.45 -10.42 -4.25
C LEU A 355 10.82 -10.26 -5.72
N VAL A 356 11.97 -10.77 -6.12
CA VAL A 356 12.42 -10.85 -7.51
C VAL A 356 12.32 -12.29 -7.98
N ARG A 357 11.38 -12.55 -8.88
CA ARG A 357 11.13 -13.88 -9.49
C ARG A 357 11.43 -13.82 -10.98
N ARG A 358 12.44 -14.56 -11.42
CA ARG A 358 12.84 -14.63 -12.85
C ARG A 358 13.00 -13.23 -13.49
N GLY A 359 13.57 -12.28 -12.73
CA GLY A 359 13.76 -10.89 -13.17
C GLY A 359 12.57 -9.96 -12.95
N VAL A 360 11.39 -10.48 -12.61
CA VAL A 360 10.21 -9.65 -12.29
C VAL A 360 10.20 -9.32 -10.80
N SER A 361 10.22 -8.03 -10.50
CA SER A 361 10.14 -7.51 -9.13
C SER A 361 8.68 -7.32 -8.69
N ARG A 362 8.35 -7.80 -7.49
CA ARG A 362 7.05 -7.64 -6.85
C ARG A 362 7.24 -7.22 -5.39
N GLU A 363 6.66 -6.09 -5.01
CA GLU A 363 6.67 -5.66 -3.60
C GLU A 363 5.86 -6.62 -2.72
N LEU A 364 6.42 -6.98 -1.57
CA LEU A 364 5.75 -7.82 -0.59
C LEU A 364 4.84 -6.97 0.28
N SER A 365 3.55 -7.27 0.27
CA SER A 365 2.60 -6.65 1.19
C SER A 365 2.91 -7.12 2.61
N ALA A 366 3.30 -6.19 3.47
CA ALA A 366 3.69 -6.53 4.83
C ALA A 366 2.53 -7.10 5.67
N GLY A 367 2.85 -8.15 6.43
CA GLY A 367 1.91 -9.03 7.12
C GLY A 367 1.25 -10.09 6.23
N ARG A 368 1.44 -10.04 4.89
CA ARG A 368 0.93 -11.09 4.00
C ARG A 368 2.05 -12.09 3.65
N PRO A 369 1.80 -13.40 3.82
CA PRO A 369 2.76 -14.42 3.40
C PRO A 369 2.87 -14.47 1.88
N ALA A 370 4.09 -14.58 1.38
CA ALA A 370 4.38 -14.82 -0.02
C ALA A 370 5.20 -16.10 -0.16
N THR A 371 4.67 -17.05 -0.95
CA THR A 371 5.36 -18.29 -1.26
C THR A 371 6.52 -18.05 -2.22
N LEU A 372 7.70 -18.48 -1.81
CA LEU A 372 8.93 -18.46 -2.59
C LEU A 372 9.05 -19.72 -3.45
N LEU A 373 9.63 -19.54 -4.62
CA LEU A 373 9.99 -20.61 -5.55
C LEU A 373 11.50 -20.77 -5.61
N ASP A 374 11.93 -21.91 -6.15
CA ASP A 374 13.34 -22.18 -6.38
C ASP A 374 13.98 -21.10 -7.26
N GLY A 375 15.13 -20.58 -6.81
CA GLY A 375 15.86 -19.50 -7.48
C GLY A 375 15.30 -18.09 -7.27
N ASP A 376 14.25 -17.92 -6.46
CA ASP A 376 13.76 -16.58 -6.10
C ASP A 376 14.81 -15.80 -5.30
N ARG A 377 14.72 -14.47 -5.40
CA ARG A 377 15.49 -13.54 -4.57
C ARG A 377 14.58 -12.61 -3.81
N VAL A 378 14.92 -12.26 -2.59
CA VAL A 378 14.20 -11.29 -1.78
C VAL A 378 15.17 -10.18 -1.39
N LEU A 379 14.81 -8.96 -1.73
CA LEU A 379 15.55 -7.75 -1.39
C LEU A 379 14.94 -7.14 -0.12
N PHE A 380 15.79 -6.86 0.86
CA PHE A 380 15.47 -6.21 2.12
C PHE A 380 16.26 -4.91 2.21
N GLY A 381 15.68 -3.79 1.78
CA GLY A 381 16.44 -2.55 1.66
C GLY A 381 17.61 -2.71 0.68
N ASP A 382 18.85 -2.59 1.19
CA ASP A 382 20.11 -2.73 0.45
C ASP A 382 20.70 -4.15 0.45
N ARG A 383 20.03 -5.13 1.07
CA ARG A 383 20.54 -6.51 1.19
C ARG A 383 19.70 -7.52 0.44
N GLU A 384 20.31 -8.62 0.03
CA GLU A 384 19.67 -9.69 -0.75
C GLU A 384 19.72 -11.05 -0.04
N MET A 385 18.62 -11.79 -0.14
CA MET A 385 18.53 -13.22 0.18
C MET A 385 18.13 -14.01 -1.07
N ARG A 386 18.90 -15.02 -1.42
CA ARG A 386 18.61 -16.00 -2.47
C ARG A 386 18.12 -17.31 -1.86
N VAL A 387 17.16 -17.95 -2.51
CA VAL A 387 16.63 -19.24 -2.05
C VAL A 387 16.82 -20.33 -3.09
N VAL A 388 17.19 -21.52 -2.64
CA VAL A 388 17.36 -22.72 -3.47
C VAL A 388 16.62 -23.88 -2.82
N ARG A 389 15.84 -24.60 -3.63
CA ARG A 389 15.11 -25.79 -3.21
C ARG A 389 16.00 -27.01 -3.42
N GLU A 390 16.37 -27.67 -2.32
CA GLU A 390 17.10 -28.92 -2.35
C GLU A 390 16.11 -30.09 -2.33
N GLN A 391 16.20 -30.95 -3.32
CA GLN A 391 15.51 -32.24 -3.31
C GLN A 391 16.35 -33.19 -2.45
N GLY A 392 15.78 -33.59 -1.32
CA GLY A 392 16.40 -34.53 -0.38
C GLY A 392 16.08 -35.98 -0.68
#